data_AF-A0A3D5ELG7-F1
#
_entry.id   AF-A0A3D5ELG7-F1
#
_cell.length_a   1.000
_cell.length_b   1.000
_cell.length_c   1.000
_cell.angle_alpha   90.00
_cell.angle_beta   90.00
_cell.angle_gamma   90.00
#
_symmetry.space_group_name_H-M   'P 1'
#
loop_
_entity.id
_entity.type
_entity.pdbx_description
1 polymer ?
#
loop_
_entity_poly.entity_id
_entity_poly.type
_entity_poly.pdbx_seq_one_letter_code
_entity_poly.pdbx_strand_id
1 'polypeptide(L)'
;MSKKQFEDFLVSHFNSWAESSLQPGYRYQFKSPDSSKGKKLHAAFISQQISIIEVKNIKLPCINYKNASLIPVFHNEEDGFSENFISLLRDEVSSQSGSLNGCALLIIHNSLLDTLINSAKDVAQPGFVWHPENIKSLLHQELDQSDEKFKVSECLLDYQFDLILDEKATMFGFEELYNAVCDGDLQFPELGLLNDETILTWKNKEQIQPRIQENKELSDELDFITEHFPNELPDKLASLDF
;
A
#
# COMPACT_ATOMS: atom_id res chain seq x y z
N MET A 1 1.50 -21.72 -6.32
CA MET A 1 0.34 -20.86 -6.70
C MET A 1 0.91 -19.56 -7.26
N SER A 2 0.24 -18.89 -8.19
CA SER A 2 0.76 -17.62 -8.74
C SER A 2 0.76 -16.57 -7.63
N LYS A 3 1.94 -16.00 -7.32
CA LYS A 3 2.07 -14.86 -6.38
C LYS A 3 1.07 -13.79 -6.80
N LYS A 4 0.06 -13.51 -5.96
CA LYS A 4 -0.84 -12.36 -6.18
C LYS A 4 -0.01 -11.11 -5.91
N GLN A 5 -0.01 -10.15 -6.83
CA GLN A 5 0.74 -8.90 -6.63
C GLN A 5 0.13 -8.12 -5.47
N PHE A 6 0.93 -7.29 -4.79
CA PHE A 6 0.45 -6.48 -3.67
C PHE A 6 -0.71 -5.56 -4.09
N GLU A 7 -0.68 -5.04 -5.31
CA GLU A 7 -1.74 -4.23 -5.87
C GLU A 7 -3.06 -4.99 -6.01
N ASP A 8 -3.03 -6.28 -6.38
CA ASP A 8 -4.23 -7.11 -6.43
C ASP A 8 -4.84 -7.32 -5.05
N PHE A 9 -3.99 -7.44 -4.02
CA PHE A 9 -4.43 -7.49 -2.62
C PHE A 9 -5.09 -6.18 -2.18
N LEU A 10 -4.48 -5.03 -2.49
CA LEU A 10 -5.05 -3.71 -2.20
C LEU A 10 -6.41 -3.50 -2.88
N VAL A 11 -6.54 -3.90 -4.15
CA VAL A 11 -7.81 -3.84 -4.90
C VAL A 11 -8.86 -4.79 -4.31
N SER A 12 -8.47 -5.99 -3.91
CA SER A 12 -9.38 -6.95 -3.26
C SER A 12 -9.94 -6.39 -1.95
N HIS A 13 -9.10 -5.73 -1.17
CA HIS A 13 -9.53 -5.07 0.05
C HIS A 13 -10.43 -3.85 -0.23
N PHE A 14 -10.07 -3.04 -1.22
CA PHE A 14 -10.92 -1.94 -1.70
C PHE A 14 -12.30 -2.43 -2.10
N ASN A 15 -12.38 -3.51 -2.88
CA ASN A 15 -13.62 -4.09 -3.36
C ASN A 15 -14.53 -4.49 -2.19
N SER A 16 -13.97 -5.14 -1.18
CA SER A 16 -14.70 -5.57 0.01
C SER A 16 -15.31 -4.39 0.77
N TRP A 17 -14.56 -3.30 0.92
CA TRP A 17 -15.06 -2.06 1.52
C TRP A 17 -16.09 -1.36 0.62
N ALA A 18 -15.89 -1.36 -0.69
CA ALA A 18 -16.73 -0.67 -1.65
C ALA A 18 -18.16 -1.27 -1.71
N GLU A 19 -18.32 -2.57 -1.49
CA GLU A 19 -19.63 -3.23 -1.47
C GLU A 19 -20.61 -2.63 -0.44
N SER A 20 -20.11 -2.18 0.70
CA SER A 20 -20.92 -1.56 1.75
C SER A 20 -20.83 -0.04 1.81
N SER A 21 -19.70 0.52 1.41
CA SER A 21 -19.32 1.89 1.75
C SER A 21 -19.21 2.83 0.56
N LEU A 22 -19.19 2.31 -0.67
CA LEU A 22 -19.13 3.14 -1.87
C LEU A 22 -20.47 3.84 -2.09
N GLN A 23 -20.43 5.14 -2.38
CA GLN A 23 -21.61 5.98 -2.53
C GLN A 23 -21.64 6.65 -3.91
N PRO A 24 -22.78 6.64 -4.63
CA PRO A 24 -22.92 7.39 -5.87
C PRO A 24 -22.66 8.88 -5.64
N GLY A 25 -21.97 9.51 -6.59
CA GLY A 25 -21.63 10.94 -6.56
C GLY A 25 -20.47 11.29 -5.63
N TYR A 26 -19.91 10.30 -4.93
CA TYR A 26 -18.71 10.52 -4.14
C TYR A 26 -17.46 10.42 -5.00
N ARG A 27 -16.46 11.19 -4.57
CA ARG A 27 -15.13 11.23 -5.13
C ARG A 27 -14.19 10.76 -4.04
N TYR A 28 -13.32 9.83 -4.40
CA TYR A 28 -12.31 9.25 -3.56
C TYR A 28 -10.96 9.55 -4.19
N GLN A 29 -9.94 9.73 -3.37
CA GLN A 29 -8.60 10.03 -3.85
C GLN A 29 -7.58 9.23 -3.07
N PHE A 30 -6.51 8.86 -3.75
CA PHE A 30 -5.36 8.23 -3.15
C PHE A 30 -4.08 8.83 -3.74
N LYS A 31 -3.23 9.33 -2.86
CA LYS A 31 -1.92 9.88 -3.21
C LYS A 31 -0.86 8.78 -3.18
N SER A 32 -0.36 8.41 -4.35
CA SER A 32 0.79 7.53 -4.51
C SER A 32 2.07 8.35 -4.68
N PRO A 33 3.06 8.27 -3.77
CA PRO A 33 4.32 9.01 -3.91
C PRO A 33 5.14 8.55 -5.13
N ASP A 34 4.93 7.29 -5.56
CA ASP A 34 5.56 6.70 -6.73
C ASP A 34 4.53 6.54 -7.85
N SER A 35 4.82 7.15 -9.01
CA SER A 35 3.97 7.08 -10.20
C SER A 35 3.90 5.65 -10.78
N SER A 36 4.98 4.87 -10.67
CA SER A 36 5.04 3.48 -11.10
C SER A 36 4.11 2.61 -10.25
N LYS A 37 4.17 2.74 -8.91
CA LYS A 37 3.27 2.02 -8.00
C LYS A 37 1.80 2.43 -8.21
N GLY A 38 1.55 3.72 -8.40
CA GLY A 38 0.21 4.23 -8.73
C GLY A 38 -0.34 3.66 -10.04
N LYS A 39 0.50 3.53 -11.07
CA LYS A 39 0.15 2.93 -12.37
C LYS A 39 -0.17 1.45 -12.25
N LYS A 40 0.63 0.68 -11.48
CA LYS A 40 0.36 -0.74 -11.22
C LYS A 40 -0.97 -0.92 -10.48
N LEU A 41 -1.23 -0.09 -9.46
CA LEU A 41 -2.50 -0.12 -8.72
C LEU A 41 -3.68 0.18 -9.64
N HIS A 42 -3.57 1.20 -10.51
CA HIS A 42 -4.59 1.50 -11.50
C HIS A 42 -4.83 0.31 -12.45
N ALA A 43 -3.76 -0.31 -12.95
CA ALA A 43 -3.86 -1.49 -13.81
C ALA A 43 -4.56 -2.67 -13.11
N ALA A 44 -4.31 -2.87 -11.81
CA ALA A 44 -5.00 -3.87 -11.00
C ALA A 44 -6.50 -3.58 -10.84
N PHE A 45 -6.93 -2.32 -10.80
CA PHE A 45 -8.35 -1.99 -10.90
C PHE A 45 -8.92 -2.26 -12.30
N ILE A 46 -8.18 -1.91 -13.36
CA ILE A 46 -8.65 -2.12 -14.74
C ILE A 46 -8.81 -3.60 -15.05
N SER A 47 -7.98 -4.48 -14.48
CA SER A 47 -8.12 -5.93 -14.65
C SER A 47 -9.44 -6.48 -14.08
N GLN A 48 -10.03 -5.77 -13.11
CA GLN A 48 -11.31 -6.11 -12.46
C GLN A 48 -12.52 -5.40 -13.11
N GLN A 49 -12.33 -4.69 -14.23
CA GLN A 49 -13.41 -4.00 -14.91
C GLN A 49 -14.52 -4.97 -15.35
N ILE A 50 -15.77 -4.53 -15.21
CA ILE A 50 -16.97 -5.31 -15.59
C ILE A 50 -17.73 -4.61 -16.71
N SER A 51 -17.67 -3.28 -16.73
CA SER A 51 -18.36 -2.45 -17.71
C SER A 51 -17.47 -1.30 -18.18
N ILE A 52 -17.90 -0.65 -19.25
CA ILE A 52 -17.26 0.54 -19.80
C ILE A 52 -18.34 1.61 -19.95
N ILE A 53 -18.06 2.82 -19.48
CA ILE A 53 -18.91 3.99 -19.68
C ILE A 53 -18.19 4.97 -20.61
N GLU A 54 -18.91 5.55 -21.56
CA GLU A 54 -18.33 6.51 -22.50
C GLU A 54 -18.68 7.94 -22.09
N VAL A 55 -17.65 8.76 -21.91
CA VAL A 55 -17.75 10.19 -21.59
C VAL A 55 -16.92 10.97 -22.59
N LYS A 56 -17.54 11.88 -23.35
CA LYS A 56 -16.86 12.68 -24.40
C LYS A 56 -15.97 11.85 -25.34
N ASN A 57 -16.49 10.71 -25.81
CA ASN A 57 -15.80 9.73 -26.66
C ASN A 57 -14.59 9.03 -26.03
N ILE A 58 -14.44 9.13 -24.70
CA ILE A 58 -13.42 8.41 -23.93
C ILE A 58 -14.12 7.27 -23.19
N LYS A 59 -13.59 6.06 -23.38
CA LYS A 59 -14.06 4.84 -22.73
C LYS A 59 -13.44 4.72 -21.35
N LEU A 60 -14.28 4.76 -20.33
CA LEU A 60 -13.89 4.67 -18.94
C LEU A 60 -14.22 3.28 -18.39
N PRO A 61 -13.21 2.52 -17.94
CA PRO A 61 -13.43 1.24 -17.28
C PRO A 61 -14.17 1.45 -15.96
N CYS A 62 -15.11 0.55 -15.67
CA CYS A 62 -15.98 0.64 -14.50
C CYS A 62 -16.06 -0.71 -13.77
N ILE A 63 -16.11 -0.64 -12.45
CA ILE A 63 -16.31 -1.79 -11.56
C ILE A 63 -17.65 -1.59 -10.86
N ASN A 64 -18.56 -2.54 -11.01
CA ASN A 64 -19.90 -2.42 -10.45
C ASN A 64 -19.94 -3.04 -9.05
N TYR A 65 -20.36 -2.27 -8.06
CA TYR A 65 -20.67 -2.74 -6.72
C TYR A 65 -22.17 -2.60 -6.46
N LYS A 66 -22.64 -3.16 -5.34
CA LYS A 66 -24.07 -3.15 -4.97
C LYS A 66 -24.72 -1.76 -4.98
N ASN A 67 -23.99 -0.74 -4.52
CA ASN A 67 -24.53 0.61 -4.31
C ASN A 67 -24.11 1.63 -5.39
N ALA A 68 -22.99 1.41 -6.08
CA ALA A 68 -22.45 2.34 -7.06
C ALA A 68 -21.46 1.66 -8.02
N SER A 69 -21.25 2.26 -9.19
CA SER A 69 -20.17 1.87 -10.11
C SER A 69 -18.93 2.74 -9.87
N LEU A 70 -17.77 2.14 -9.63
CA LEU A 70 -16.51 2.86 -9.47
C LEU A 70 -15.83 3.09 -10.81
N ILE A 71 -15.33 4.31 -10.98
CA ILE A 71 -14.47 4.70 -12.10
C ILE A 71 -13.07 4.99 -11.54
N PRO A 72 -12.12 4.06 -11.70
CA PRO A 72 -10.73 4.27 -11.32
C PRO A 72 -10.00 5.07 -12.41
N VAL A 73 -9.47 6.24 -12.05
CA VAL A 73 -8.65 7.08 -12.93
C VAL A 73 -7.27 7.28 -12.33
N PHE A 74 -6.27 7.30 -13.19
CA PHE A 74 -4.89 7.59 -12.83
C PHE A 74 -4.45 8.92 -13.45
N HIS A 75 -3.94 9.82 -12.62
CA HIS A 75 -3.39 11.09 -13.04
C HIS A 75 -1.93 10.93 -13.45
N ASN A 76 -1.65 11.15 -14.73
CA ASN A 76 -0.30 11.21 -15.28
C ASN A 76 -0.38 11.93 -16.64
N GLU A 77 0.50 12.91 -16.88
CA GLU A 77 0.52 13.70 -18.12
C GLU A 77 0.97 12.91 -19.36
N GLU A 78 1.74 11.83 -19.18
CA GLU A 78 2.25 11.01 -20.29
C GLU A 78 1.32 9.83 -20.58
N ASP A 79 1.03 9.03 -19.54
CA ASP A 79 0.37 7.71 -19.66
C ASP A 79 -0.96 7.61 -18.89
N GLY A 80 -1.54 8.75 -18.51
CA GLY A 80 -2.77 8.82 -17.70
C GLY A 80 -3.76 9.86 -18.19
N PHE A 81 -4.66 10.25 -17.30
CA PHE A 81 -5.61 11.33 -17.55
C PHE A 81 -5.03 12.67 -17.08
N SER A 82 -5.22 13.71 -17.89
CA SER A 82 -4.86 15.07 -17.50
C SER A 82 -5.78 15.61 -16.40
N GLU A 83 -5.25 16.56 -15.62
CA GLU A 83 -6.01 17.23 -14.55
C GLU A 83 -7.35 17.82 -15.03
N ASN A 84 -7.36 18.41 -16.23
CA ASN A 84 -8.56 19.00 -16.82
C ASN A 84 -9.66 17.96 -17.05
N PHE A 85 -9.30 16.76 -17.50
CA PHE A 85 -10.25 15.69 -17.72
C PHE A 85 -10.74 15.08 -16.41
N ILE A 86 -9.85 14.90 -15.42
CA ILE A 86 -10.24 14.44 -14.08
C ILE A 86 -11.20 15.43 -13.41
N SER A 87 -10.96 16.73 -13.56
CA SER A 87 -11.85 17.79 -13.04
C SER A 87 -13.23 17.73 -13.68
N LEU A 88 -13.31 17.47 -14.98
CA LEU A 88 -14.57 17.23 -15.67
C LEU A 88 -15.31 16.01 -15.10
N LEU A 89 -14.62 14.87 -14.97
CA LEU A 89 -15.24 13.64 -14.43
C LEU A 89 -15.71 13.84 -13.00
N ARG A 90 -14.96 14.56 -12.19
CA ARG A 90 -15.34 14.92 -10.82
C ARG A 90 -16.67 15.66 -10.80
N ASP A 91 -16.83 16.66 -11.66
CA ASP A 91 -18.03 17.49 -11.70
C ASP A 91 -19.24 16.71 -12.23
N GLU A 92 -19.04 15.88 -13.26
CA GLU A 92 -20.10 15.01 -13.82
C GLU A 92 -20.53 13.90 -12.84
N VAL A 93 -19.58 13.29 -12.12
CA VAL A 93 -19.91 12.35 -11.04
C VAL A 93 -20.65 13.10 -9.92
N SER A 94 -20.19 14.28 -9.51
CA SER A 94 -20.86 15.04 -8.45
C SER A 94 -22.28 15.49 -8.83
N SER A 95 -22.55 15.77 -10.10
CA SER A 95 -23.87 16.20 -10.55
C SER A 95 -24.88 15.05 -10.64
N GLN A 96 -24.41 13.79 -10.57
CA GLN A 96 -25.24 12.58 -10.69
C GLN A 96 -26.20 12.66 -11.88
N SER A 97 -25.66 13.09 -13.02
CA SER A 97 -26.40 13.32 -14.25
C SER A 97 -25.68 12.71 -15.45
N GLY A 98 -26.42 12.46 -16.52
CA GLY A 98 -25.89 11.85 -17.74
C GLY A 98 -25.36 10.43 -17.52
N SER A 99 -24.31 10.06 -18.26
CA SER A 99 -23.74 8.71 -18.29
C SER A 99 -23.09 8.28 -16.97
N LEU A 100 -22.77 9.22 -16.06
CA LEU A 100 -22.10 8.96 -14.78
C LEU A 100 -23.05 8.91 -13.59
N ASN A 101 -24.36 8.93 -13.82
CA ASN A 101 -25.34 8.74 -12.74
C ASN A 101 -25.16 7.35 -12.10
N GLY A 102 -25.14 7.29 -10.77
CA GLY A 102 -24.88 6.04 -10.04
C GLY A 102 -23.39 5.71 -9.91
N CYS A 103 -22.50 6.52 -10.47
CA CYS A 103 -21.06 6.27 -10.40
C CYS A 103 -20.40 6.99 -9.22
N ALA A 104 -19.27 6.46 -8.79
CA ALA A 104 -18.30 7.06 -7.89
C ALA A 104 -16.95 7.14 -8.60
N LEU A 105 -16.11 8.11 -8.24
CA LEU A 105 -14.80 8.33 -8.85
C LEU A 105 -13.69 7.97 -7.86
N LEU A 106 -12.69 7.20 -8.27
CA LEU A 106 -11.44 7.02 -7.52
C LEU A 106 -10.29 7.62 -8.33
N ILE A 107 -9.60 8.58 -7.74
CA ILE A 107 -8.49 9.29 -8.35
C ILE A 107 -7.18 8.83 -7.71
N ILE A 108 -6.35 8.13 -8.47
CA ILE A 108 -4.98 7.78 -8.07
C ILE A 108 -4.05 8.84 -8.67
N HIS A 109 -3.28 9.54 -7.83
CA HIS A 109 -2.44 10.66 -8.27
C HIS A 109 -1.12 10.73 -7.52
N ASN A 110 -0.15 11.46 -8.07
CA ASN A 110 1.20 11.61 -7.52
C ASN A 110 1.55 13.03 -7.05
N SER A 111 0.63 13.99 -7.13
CA SER A 111 0.93 15.42 -6.97
C SER A 111 -0.04 16.16 -6.03
N LEU A 112 0.29 17.42 -5.72
CA LEU A 112 -0.55 18.33 -4.94
C LEU A 112 -1.61 18.98 -5.84
N LEU A 113 -2.57 18.19 -6.31
CA LEU A 113 -3.75 18.71 -7.00
C LEU A 113 -4.71 19.33 -5.96
N ASP A 114 -4.38 20.53 -5.45
CA ASP A 114 -5.08 21.17 -4.32
C ASP A 114 -6.60 21.31 -4.53
N THR A 115 -7.04 21.47 -5.78
CA THR A 115 -8.47 21.58 -6.14
C THR A 115 -9.18 20.23 -6.21
N LEU A 116 -8.46 19.14 -6.51
CA LEU A 116 -9.01 17.78 -6.54
C LEU A 116 -9.02 17.15 -5.14
N ILE A 117 -8.00 17.43 -4.32
CA ILE A 117 -7.85 16.88 -2.97
C ILE A 117 -8.93 17.39 -2.01
N ASN A 118 -9.27 18.69 -2.04
CA ASN A 118 -10.22 19.28 -1.10
C ASN A 118 -11.69 18.82 -1.27
N SER A 119 -12.01 18.18 -2.39
CA SER A 119 -13.38 17.76 -2.73
C SER A 119 -13.56 16.24 -2.80
N ALA A 120 -12.49 15.47 -2.56
CA ALA A 120 -12.50 14.01 -2.58
C ALA A 120 -12.07 13.45 -1.21
N LYS A 121 -12.66 12.31 -0.83
CA LYS A 121 -12.30 11.62 0.40
C LYS A 121 -11.02 10.83 0.19
N ASP A 122 -10.02 11.08 1.03
CA ASP A 122 -8.81 10.25 1.03
C ASP A 122 -9.16 8.84 1.51
N VAL A 123 -8.80 7.82 0.74
CA VAL A 123 -9.05 6.42 1.12
C VAL A 123 -7.94 5.83 2.00
N ALA A 124 -6.84 6.56 2.19
CA ALA A 124 -5.75 6.22 3.11
C ALA A 124 -5.82 6.96 4.46
N GLN A 125 -6.78 7.88 4.66
CA GLN A 125 -6.96 8.55 5.95
C GLN A 125 -7.55 7.60 7.03
N PRO A 126 -7.39 7.93 8.33
CA PRO A 126 -7.96 7.14 9.42
C PRO A 126 -9.45 6.81 9.22
N GLY A 127 -9.80 5.54 9.38
CA GLY A 127 -11.16 5.03 9.20
C GLY A 127 -11.54 4.65 7.76
N PHE A 128 -10.62 4.78 6.79
CA PHE A 128 -10.83 4.32 5.41
C PHE A 128 -9.98 3.10 5.05
N VAL A 129 -10.35 2.46 3.95
CA VAL A 129 -9.91 1.12 3.55
C VAL A 129 -8.39 0.94 3.46
N TRP A 130 -7.63 1.95 3.07
CA TRP A 130 -6.18 1.85 2.92
C TRP A 130 -5.40 2.59 4.01
N HIS A 131 -6.04 2.91 5.13
CA HIS A 131 -5.31 3.34 6.31
C HIS A 131 -4.32 2.24 6.73
N PRO A 132 -3.07 2.57 7.10
CA PRO A 132 -2.07 1.59 7.54
C PRO A 132 -2.59 0.58 8.59
N GLU A 133 -3.45 1.00 9.52
CA GLU A 133 -4.01 0.10 10.55
C GLU A 133 -4.88 -1.01 9.95
N ASN A 134 -5.65 -0.68 8.90
CA ASN A 134 -6.50 -1.67 8.23
C ASN A 134 -5.64 -2.67 7.46
N ILE A 135 -4.61 -2.19 6.75
CA ILE A 135 -3.67 -3.05 6.04
C ILE A 135 -2.92 -3.97 7.02
N LYS A 136 -2.45 -3.43 8.15
CA LYS A 136 -1.84 -4.21 9.22
C LYS A 136 -2.77 -5.32 9.72
N SER A 137 -4.02 -4.98 10.03
CA SER A 137 -5.01 -5.94 10.53
C SER A 137 -5.28 -7.06 9.53
N LEU A 138 -5.33 -6.77 8.23
CA LEU A 138 -5.49 -7.78 7.19
C LEU A 138 -4.27 -8.68 7.07
N LEU A 139 -3.07 -8.09 7.03
CA LEU A 139 -1.83 -8.87 6.95
C LEU A 139 -1.70 -9.79 8.16
N HIS A 140 -2.10 -9.33 9.35
CA HIS A 140 -2.16 -10.16 10.56
C HIS A 140 -3.12 -11.34 10.41
N GLN A 141 -4.25 -11.17 9.71
CA GLN A 141 -5.21 -12.25 9.44
C GLN A 141 -4.68 -13.26 8.41
N GLU A 142 -3.82 -12.84 7.49
CA GLU A 142 -3.19 -13.73 6.51
C GLU A 142 -2.00 -14.52 7.10
N LEU A 143 -1.49 -14.14 8.28
CA LEU A 143 -0.44 -14.90 8.97
C LEU A 143 -0.95 -16.29 9.41
N ASP A 144 -0.17 -17.32 9.13
CA ASP A 144 -0.46 -18.68 9.59
C ASP A 144 -0.23 -18.80 11.10
N GLN A 145 -1.31 -18.89 11.86
CA GLN A 145 -1.28 -19.04 13.32
C GLN A 145 -0.70 -20.38 13.78
N SER A 146 -0.59 -21.36 12.88
CA SER A 146 0.01 -22.66 13.17
C SER A 146 1.52 -22.70 12.96
N ASP A 147 2.10 -21.64 12.37
CA ASP A 147 3.54 -21.51 12.18
C ASP A 147 4.25 -21.25 13.52
N GLU A 148 5.38 -21.89 13.73
CA GLU A 148 6.26 -21.66 14.88
C GLU A 148 6.79 -20.22 14.89
N LYS A 149 6.99 -19.62 13.70
CA LYS A 149 7.48 -18.26 13.50
C LYS A 149 6.40 -17.19 13.67
N PHE A 150 5.13 -17.57 13.87
CA PHE A 150 3.99 -16.64 13.91
C PHE A 150 4.22 -15.43 14.82
N LYS A 151 4.82 -15.64 16.00
CA LYS A 151 5.08 -14.57 16.97
C LYS A 151 6.13 -13.56 16.50
N VAL A 152 7.15 -14.04 15.79
CA VAL A 152 8.16 -13.19 15.19
C VAL A 152 7.57 -12.41 14.03
N SER A 153 6.78 -13.07 13.17
CA SER A 153 6.08 -12.41 12.06
C SER A 153 5.12 -11.33 12.54
N GLU A 154 4.41 -11.61 13.64
CA GLU A 154 3.55 -10.63 14.31
C GLU A 154 4.35 -9.41 14.81
N CYS A 155 5.51 -9.63 15.44
CA CYS A 155 6.38 -8.53 15.89
C CYS A 155 7.01 -7.74 14.73
N LEU A 156 7.36 -8.39 13.62
CA LEU A 156 7.90 -7.72 12.43
C LEU A 156 6.83 -6.90 11.72
N LEU A 157 5.58 -7.38 11.68
CA LEU A 157 4.43 -6.61 11.20
C LEU A 157 4.16 -5.39 12.10
N ASP A 158 4.24 -5.55 13.42
CA ASP A 158 4.13 -4.44 14.36
C ASP A 158 5.23 -3.40 14.11
N TYR A 159 6.48 -3.86 13.96
CA TYR A 159 7.64 -3.02 13.70
C TYR A 159 7.52 -2.22 12.38
N GLN A 160 7.21 -2.88 11.27
CA GLN A 160 7.07 -2.23 9.97
C GLN A 160 5.93 -1.21 9.96
N PHE A 161 4.85 -1.48 10.69
CA PHE A 161 3.75 -0.54 10.84
C PHE A 161 4.20 0.74 11.56
N ASP A 162 4.95 0.59 12.67
CA ASP A 162 5.46 1.74 13.43
C ASP A 162 6.41 2.59 12.57
N LEU A 163 7.30 1.95 11.79
CA LEU A 163 8.18 2.63 10.83
C LEU A 163 7.40 3.43 9.78
N ILE A 164 6.37 2.82 9.18
CA ILE A 164 5.53 3.47 8.16
C ILE A 164 4.80 4.69 8.74
N LEU A 165 4.34 4.60 10.00
CA LEU A 165 3.70 5.72 10.68
C LEU A 165 4.70 6.86 10.95
N ASP A 166 5.89 6.53 11.43
CA ASP A 166 6.94 7.51 11.75
C ASP A 166 7.44 8.25 10.51
N GLU A 167 7.64 7.52 9.40
CA GLU A 167 8.06 8.09 8.11
C GLU A 167 6.92 8.80 7.35
N LYS A 168 5.68 8.73 7.86
CA LYS A 168 4.45 9.14 7.12
C LYS A 168 4.39 8.51 5.74
N ALA A 169 4.89 7.28 5.63
CA ALA A 169 4.89 6.52 4.39
C ALA A 169 3.46 6.07 4.03
N THR A 170 3.28 5.67 2.77
CA THR A 170 1.99 5.16 2.30
C THR A 170 1.87 3.67 2.54
N MET A 171 0.69 3.09 2.30
CA MET A 171 0.48 1.64 2.44
C MET A 171 1.41 0.78 1.57
N PHE A 172 2.05 1.36 0.55
CA PHE A 172 3.09 0.65 -0.23
C PHE A 172 4.32 0.26 0.59
N GLY A 173 4.52 0.82 1.79
CA GLY A 173 5.55 0.33 2.71
C GLY A 173 5.29 -1.09 3.23
N PHE A 174 4.06 -1.60 3.10
CA PHE A 174 3.73 -2.99 3.44
C PHE A 174 3.97 -3.98 2.30
N GLU A 175 4.44 -3.53 1.13
CA GLU A 175 4.63 -4.39 -0.03
C GLU A 175 5.66 -5.51 0.25
N GLU A 176 6.80 -5.17 0.85
CA GLU A 176 7.84 -6.12 1.23
C GLU A 176 7.31 -7.15 2.23
N LEU A 177 6.62 -6.66 3.27
CA LEU A 177 6.02 -7.52 4.27
C LEU A 177 4.93 -8.42 3.70
N TYR A 178 4.08 -7.92 2.80
CA TYR A 178 3.05 -8.73 2.14
C TYR A 178 3.67 -9.84 1.30
N ASN A 179 4.74 -9.55 0.54
CA ASN A 179 5.43 -10.55 -0.25
C ASN A 179 6.01 -11.65 0.66
N ALA A 180 6.64 -11.24 1.76
CA ALA A 180 7.21 -12.14 2.76
C ALA A 180 6.15 -13.01 3.45
N VAL A 181 4.98 -12.44 3.77
CA VAL A 181 3.82 -13.19 4.32
C VAL A 181 3.23 -14.15 3.29
N CYS A 182 3.05 -13.72 2.05
CA CYS A 182 2.50 -14.56 0.98
C CYS A 182 3.42 -15.73 0.59
N ASP A 183 4.72 -15.55 0.74
CA ASP A 183 5.71 -16.61 0.51
C ASP A 183 5.79 -17.61 1.66
N GLY A 184 5.15 -17.31 2.80
CA GLY A 184 5.10 -18.18 3.97
C GLY A 184 6.46 -18.34 4.66
N ASP A 185 7.45 -17.55 4.28
CA ASP A 185 8.76 -17.51 4.90
C ASP A 185 9.19 -16.06 5.05
N LEU A 186 8.81 -15.45 6.17
CA LEU A 186 9.18 -14.08 6.48
C LEU A 186 10.69 -14.03 6.75
N GLN A 187 11.46 -13.53 5.79
CA GLN A 187 12.92 -13.43 5.93
C GLN A 187 13.32 -12.02 6.39
N PHE A 188 14.12 -11.95 7.46
CA PHE A 188 14.65 -10.69 7.99
C PHE A 188 15.27 -9.76 6.92
N PRO A 189 16.07 -10.26 5.95
CA PRO A 189 16.71 -9.41 4.93
C PRO A 189 15.72 -8.70 4.02
N GLU A 190 14.52 -9.23 3.84
CA GLU A 190 13.47 -8.60 3.02
C GLU A 190 12.94 -7.31 3.65
N LEU A 191 13.15 -7.14 4.96
CA LEU A 191 12.79 -5.95 5.74
C LEU A 191 14.02 -5.09 6.08
N GLY A 192 15.16 -5.36 5.44
CA GLY A 192 16.43 -4.69 5.75
C GLY A 192 16.92 -5.00 7.16
N LEU A 193 16.70 -6.22 7.63
CA LEU A 193 17.19 -6.77 8.90
C LEU A 193 18.22 -7.88 8.62
N LEU A 194 19.12 -8.10 9.55
CA LEU A 194 20.05 -9.24 9.51
C LEU A 194 19.32 -10.54 9.89
N ASN A 195 19.72 -11.65 9.28
CA ASN A 195 19.19 -12.96 9.64
C ASN A 195 19.45 -13.28 11.12
N ASP A 196 18.38 -13.45 11.89
CA ASP A 196 18.46 -13.86 13.30
C ASP A 196 17.63 -15.14 13.54
N GLU A 197 18.29 -16.28 13.37
CA GLU A 197 17.68 -17.59 13.62
C GLU A 197 17.33 -17.82 15.09
N THR A 198 17.95 -17.06 16.02
CA THR A 198 17.81 -17.30 17.46
C THR A 198 16.42 -16.93 17.95
N ILE A 199 15.81 -15.88 17.38
CA ILE A 199 14.49 -15.39 17.77
C ILE A 199 13.34 -16.13 17.10
N LEU A 200 13.59 -16.91 16.04
CA LEU A 200 12.55 -17.64 15.29
C LEU A 200 11.69 -18.57 16.16
N THR A 201 12.27 -19.08 17.25
CA THR A 201 11.57 -19.98 18.19
C THR A 201 10.98 -19.25 19.40
N TRP A 202 11.21 -17.94 19.53
CA TRP A 202 10.75 -17.17 20.67
C TRP A 202 9.25 -16.93 20.56
N LYS A 203 8.60 -16.94 21.73
CA LYS A 203 7.15 -16.73 21.84
C LYS A 203 6.79 -15.45 22.59
N ASN A 204 7.77 -14.81 23.23
CA ASN A 204 7.56 -13.62 24.03
C ASN A 204 7.85 -12.36 23.21
N LYS A 205 6.79 -11.60 22.89
CA LYS A 205 6.89 -10.33 22.16
C LYS A 205 7.82 -9.33 22.84
N GLU A 206 7.82 -9.26 24.17
CA GLU A 206 8.64 -8.32 24.94
C GLU A 206 10.15 -8.57 24.79
N GLN A 207 10.55 -9.77 24.38
CA GLN A 207 11.93 -10.11 24.07
C GLN A 207 12.24 -9.96 22.58
N ILE A 208 11.27 -10.29 21.71
CA ILE A 208 11.43 -10.25 20.26
C ILE A 208 11.55 -8.80 19.76
N GLN A 209 10.70 -7.89 20.24
CA GLN A 209 10.68 -6.49 19.81
C GLN A 209 12.02 -5.76 20.00
N PRO A 210 12.64 -5.73 21.20
CA PRO A 210 13.93 -5.06 21.36
C PRO A 210 15.03 -5.71 20.52
N ARG A 211 14.96 -7.04 20.31
CA ARG A 211 15.93 -7.74 19.47
C ARG A 211 15.82 -7.40 17.99
N ILE A 212 14.60 -7.20 17.47
CA ILE A 212 14.38 -6.69 16.11
C ILE A 212 14.94 -5.27 15.99
N GLN A 213 14.71 -4.42 16.98
CA GLN A 213 15.24 -3.04 16.99
C GLN A 213 16.78 -3.03 16.96
N GLU A 214 17.43 -3.79 17.86
CA GLU A 214 18.90 -3.92 17.89
C GLU A 214 19.45 -4.45 16.55
N ASN A 215 18.75 -5.43 15.97
CA ASN A 215 19.12 -5.99 14.68
C ASN A 215 19.03 -4.96 13.55
N LYS A 216 18.00 -4.11 13.55
CA LYS A 216 17.87 -3.02 12.58
C LYS A 216 18.98 -2.01 12.72
N GLU A 217 19.24 -1.54 13.94
CA GLU A 217 20.28 -0.56 14.22
C GLU A 217 21.65 -1.06 13.74
N LEU A 218 21.94 -2.34 13.97
CA LEU A 218 23.15 -2.97 13.46
C LEU A 218 23.17 -3.05 11.92
N SER A 219 22.05 -3.41 11.29
CA SER A 219 21.96 -3.46 9.82
C SER A 219 22.21 -2.08 9.20
N ASP A 220 21.56 -1.04 9.73
CA ASP A 220 21.70 0.32 9.24
C ASP A 220 23.12 0.88 9.46
N GLU A 221 23.76 0.51 10.57
CA GLU A 221 25.16 0.86 10.82
C GLU A 221 26.11 0.19 9.83
N LEU A 222 25.89 -1.10 9.52
CA LEU A 222 26.67 -1.81 8.51
C LEU A 222 26.50 -1.22 7.11
N ASP A 223 25.27 -0.86 6.74
CA ASP A 223 24.98 -0.21 5.47
C ASP A 223 25.66 1.17 5.40
N PHE A 224 25.54 1.97 6.45
CA PHE A 224 26.21 3.27 6.55
C PHE A 224 27.73 3.15 6.41
N ILE A 225 28.35 2.20 7.12
CA ILE A 225 29.79 1.94 7.05
C ILE A 225 30.21 1.51 5.64
N THR A 226 29.42 0.66 5.00
CA THR A 226 29.70 0.16 3.65
C THR A 226 29.61 1.25 2.59
N GLU A 227 28.62 2.14 2.71
CA GLU A 227 28.43 3.25 1.77
C GLU A 227 29.45 4.38 1.96
N HIS A 228 29.75 4.74 3.21
CA HIS A 228 30.53 5.95 3.52
C HIS A 228 32.02 5.66 3.77
N PHE A 229 32.38 4.43 4.18
CA PHE A 229 33.74 4.03 4.50
C PHE A 229 34.19 2.75 3.76
N PRO A 230 34.00 2.64 2.42
CA PRO A 230 34.30 1.40 1.68
C PRO A 230 35.78 1.00 1.73
N ASN A 231 36.70 1.95 1.93
CA ASN A 231 38.14 1.71 2.01
C ASN A 231 38.64 1.43 3.44
N GLU A 232 37.82 1.67 4.46
CA GLU A 232 38.16 1.50 5.88
C GLU A 232 37.27 0.44 6.55
N LEU A 233 36.58 -0.38 5.74
CA LEU A 233 35.72 -1.47 6.20
C LEU A 233 36.38 -2.34 7.29
N PRO A 234 37.63 -2.83 7.13
CA PRO A 234 38.23 -3.72 8.13
C PRO A 234 38.39 -3.04 9.49
N ASP A 235 38.74 -1.75 9.51
CA ASP A 235 38.99 -0.99 10.74
C ASP A 235 37.67 -0.59 11.42
N LYS A 236 36.66 -0.20 10.63
CA LYS A 236 35.32 0.15 11.14
C LYS A 236 34.57 -1.06 11.66
N LEU A 237 34.58 -2.17 10.94
CA LEU A 237 33.93 -3.41 11.38
C LEU A 237 34.62 -4.03 12.60
N ALA A 238 35.95 -3.92 12.71
CA ALA A 238 36.69 -4.39 13.88
C ALA A 238 36.42 -3.57 15.15
N SER A 239 35.83 -2.37 15.02
CA SER A 239 35.43 -1.53 16.15
C SER A 239 34.01 -1.81 16.66
N LEU A 240 33.22 -2.59 15.92
CA LEU A 240 31.90 -3.07 16.35
C LEU A 240 32.11 -4.29 17.27
N ASP A 241 31.63 -4.19 18.50
CA ASP A 241 31.55 -5.33 19.43
C ASP A 241 30.27 -6.13 19.08
N PHE A 242 30.44 -7.34 18.53
CA PHE A 242 29.35 -8.27 18.19
C PHE A 242 29.02 -9.24 19.34
#